data_AF-A0A834XNJ5-F1
#
_entry.id   AF-A0A834XNJ5-F1
#
_cell.length_a   1.000
_cell.length_b   1.000
_cell.length_c   1.000
_cell.angle_alpha   90.00
_cell.angle_beta   90.00
_cell.angle_gamma   90.00
#
_symmetry.space_group_name_H-M   'P 1'
#
loop_
_entity.id
_entity.type
_entity.pdbx_description
1 polymer ?
#
loop_
_entity_poly.entity_id
_entity_poly.type
_entity_poly.pdbx_seq_one_letter_code
_entity_poly.pdbx_strand_id
1 'polypeptide(L)'
;MDFKFDVNKLFVKELNKITHTLIPTDFTSNPQELRDVQMKVSTILDDIGKASAIAQNLNQPVTSTSKLQDTDHIVYLLVDSSGNRGLGSILGFLKTGWKNLFLFDEAGLYHKLRTKCVLDFYVHESKQRMGLGKILYQHMLEEEHLQPEKLAIDRPSNKFLQFLQKHYGVHGIITQNNKFVVFKGFFDNVFLNGYCIFFFSTKMFIDLFGFSPDYLRISTDFSGFSTQLRLPEILFRSFFGKHAISYPATSRSSYGRYAAAKPTCSVANIIHDVPTLGLINEPTGSKN
;
A
#
# COMPACT_ATOMS: atom_id res chain seq x y z
N MET A 1 -24.55 1.58 -10.21
CA MET A 1 -24.32 2.86 -10.90
C MET A 1 -24.28 2.58 -12.39
N ASP A 2 -25.11 3.31 -13.13
CA ASP A 2 -25.37 3.04 -14.54
C ASP A 2 -24.73 4.13 -15.40
N PHE A 3 -24.24 3.75 -16.58
CA PHE A 3 -23.55 4.64 -17.50
C PHE A 3 -24.26 4.67 -18.86
N LYS A 4 -24.03 5.73 -19.63
CA LYS A 4 -24.65 5.93 -20.96
C LYS A 4 -24.01 5.11 -22.07
N PHE A 5 -23.15 4.16 -21.72
CA PHE A 5 -22.45 3.28 -22.63
C PHE A 5 -22.45 1.86 -22.05
N ASP A 6 -22.18 0.89 -22.90
CA ASP A 6 -22.11 -0.52 -22.55
C ASP A 6 -20.86 -0.80 -21.70
N VAL A 7 -21.08 -1.04 -20.40
CA VAL A 7 -20.06 -1.36 -19.40
C VAL A 7 -19.52 -2.77 -19.62
N ASN A 8 -20.35 -3.70 -20.08
CA ASN A 8 -19.97 -5.10 -20.30
C ASN A 8 -18.92 -5.25 -21.41
N LYS A 9 -18.87 -4.30 -22.36
CA LYS A 9 -17.80 -4.24 -23.38
C LYS A 9 -16.43 -3.86 -22.80
N LEU A 10 -16.40 -3.15 -21.68
CA LEU A 10 -15.16 -2.75 -21.00
C LEU A 10 -14.73 -3.80 -19.98
N PHE A 11 -15.71 -4.37 -19.28
CA PHE A 11 -15.51 -5.24 -18.12
C PHE A 11 -16.26 -6.55 -18.33
N VAL A 12 -15.56 -7.55 -18.85
CA VAL A 12 -16.16 -8.83 -19.22
C VAL A 12 -16.44 -9.71 -18.00
N LYS A 13 -15.60 -9.60 -16.96
CA LYS A 13 -15.73 -10.37 -15.73
C LYS A 13 -16.65 -9.64 -14.73
N GLU A 14 -17.11 -10.36 -13.71
CA GLU A 14 -17.78 -9.74 -12.56
C GLU A 14 -16.80 -8.86 -11.76
N LEU A 15 -15.57 -9.35 -11.57
CA LEU A 15 -14.49 -8.65 -10.89
C LEU A 15 -13.41 -8.29 -11.90
N ASN A 16 -13.06 -7.01 -11.96
CA ASN A 16 -12.12 -6.48 -12.92
C ASN A 16 -11.08 -5.62 -12.22
N LYS A 17 -9.84 -5.71 -12.70
CA LYS A 17 -8.72 -4.96 -12.16
C LYS A 17 -8.31 -3.82 -13.07
N ILE A 18 -8.22 -2.63 -12.49
CA ILE A 18 -7.79 -1.40 -13.13
C ILE A 18 -6.55 -0.88 -12.41
N THR A 19 -5.57 -0.42 -13.20
CA THR A 19 -4.31 0.16 -12.70
C THR A 19 -4.11 1.55 -13.30
N HIS A 20 -2.93 2.14 -13.11
CA HIS A 20 -2.54 3.43 -13.68
C HIS A 20 -2.73 3.54 -15.21
N THR A 21 -2.76 2.42 -15.94
CA THR A 21 -2.98 2.42 -17.39
C THR A 21 -4.42 2.74 -17.80
N LEU A 22 -5.38 2.64 -16.87
CA LEU A 22 -6.83 2.77 -17.10
C LEU A 22 -7.38 1.82 -18.16
N ILE A 23 -6.63 0.76 -18.47
CA ILE A 23 -7.05 -0.31 -19.36
C ILE A 23 -7.36 -1.52 -18.47
N PRO A 24 -8.56 -2.11 -18.57
CA PRO A 24 -8.89 -3.34 -17.84
C PRO A 24 -7.90 -4.45 -18.22
N THR A 25 -7.42 -5.19 -17.22
CA THR A 25 -6.32 -6.18 -17.41
C THR A 25 -6.61 -7.26 -18.45
N ASP A 26 -7.87 -7.65 -18.64
CA ASP A 26 -8.29 -8.65 -19.63
C ASP A 26 -8.78 -8.04 -20.96
N PHE A 27 -8.55 -6.75 -21.19
CA PHE A 27 -9.06 -6.08 -22.38
C PHE A 27 -8.23 -6.43 -23.62
N THR A 28 -8.81 -7.23 -24.52
CA THR A 28 -8.20 -7.62 -25.79
C THR A 28 -8.95 -6.94 -26.95
N SER A 29 -8.52 -5.74 -27.35
CA SER A 29 -9.08 -5.07 -28.54
C SER A 29 -8.06 -4.24 -29.31
N ASN A 30 -8.50 -3.66 -30.43
CA ASN A 30 -7.66 -2.93 -31.37
C ASN A 30 -7.03 -1.67 -30.73
N PRO A 31 -5.78 -1.31 -31.05
CA PRO A 31 -5.11 -0.13 -30.49
C PRO A 31 -5.87 1.20 -30.65
N GLN A 32 -6.71 1.30 -31.68
CA GLN A 32 -7.52 2.50 -31.94
C GLN A 32 -8.64 2.71 -30.91
N GLU A 33 -9.14 1.65 -30.27
CA GLU A 33 -10.20 1.72 -29.26
C GLU A 33 -9.67 2.04 -27.86
N LEU A 34 -8.36 1.91 -27.63
CA LEU A 34 -7.76 2.10 -26.31
C LEU A 34 -8.03 3.48 -25.73
N ARG A 35 -8.03 4.53 -26.57
CA ARG A 35 -8.34 5.90 -26.12
C ARG A 35 -9.78 6.02 -25.63
N ASP A 36 -10.72 5.44 -26.37
CA ASP A 36 -12.14 5.45 -26.00
C ASP A 36 -12.38 4.65 -24.70
N VAL A 37 -11.72 3.51 -24.57
CA VAL A 37 -11.74 2.69 -23.35
C VAL A 37 -11.20 3.47 -22.16
N GLN A 38 -10.03 4.10 -22.29
CA GLN A 38 -9.45 4.91 -21.23
C GLN A 38 -10.38 6.06 -20.83
N MET A 39 -11.01 6.75 -21.78
CA MET A 39 -11.97 7.82 -21.47
C MET A 39 -13.20 7.29 -20.70
N LYS A 40 -13.75 6.15 -21.10
CA LYS A 40 -14.91 5.53 -20.44
C LYS A 40 -14.57 5.01 -19.04
N VAL A 41 -13.42 4.35 -18.88
CA VAL A 41 -12.91 3.88 -17.58
C VAL A 41 -12.63 5.06 -16.66
N SER A 42 -12.07 6.16 -17.18
CA SER A 42 -11.86 7.40 -16.42
C SER A 42 -13.17 7.94 -15.88
N THR A 43 -14.19 8.03 -16.75
CA THR A 43 -15.54 8.49 -16.38
C THR A 43 -16.12 7.63 -15.27
N ILE A 44 -16.02 6.29 -15.38
CA ILE A 44 -16.49 5.37 -14.35
C ILE A 44 -15.77 5.62 -13.03
N LEU A 45 -14.44 5.71 -13.05
CA LEU A 45 -13.62 5.84 -11.86
C LEU A 45 -13.85 7.17 -11.14
N ASP A 46 -13.95 8.26 -11.89
CA ASP A 46 -14.21 9.59 -11.32
C ASP A 46 -15.61 9.67 -10.70
N ASP A 47 -16.61 9.08 -11.34
CA ASP A 47 -17.98 9.15 -10.83
C ASP A 47 -18.19 8.23 -9.62
N ILE A 48 -17.66 7.00 -9.64
CA ILE A 48 -17.73 6.13 -8.45
C ILE A 48 -16.85 6.63 -7.31
N GLY A 49 -15.72 7.28 -7.63
CA GLY A 49 -14.87 7.95 -6.65
C GLY A 49 -15.57 9.11 -5.95
N LYS A 50 -16.35 9.92 -6.69
CA LYS A 50 -17.24 10.94 -6.11
C LYS A 50 -18.33 10.32 -5.24
N ALA A 51 -18.97 9.25 -5.70
CA ALA A 51 -19.99 8.55 -4.91
C ALA A 51 -19.44 8.03 -3.57
N SER A 52 -18.24 7.43 -3.59
CA SER A 52 -17.52 7.03 -2.36
C SER A 52 -17.24 8.22 -1.44
N ALA A 53 -16.80 9.35 -1.99
CA ALA A 53 -16.53 10.56 -1.22
C ALA A 53 -17.78 11.07 -0.49
N ILE A 54 -18.92 11.11 -1.18
CA ILE A 54 -20.21 11.52 -0.62
C ILE A 54 -20.62 10.56 0.50
N ALA A 55 -20.53 9.25 0.27
CA ALA A 55 -20.89 8.24 1.27
C ALA A 55 -20.02 8.28 2.54
N GLN A 56 -18.78 8.77 2.42
CA GLN A 56 -17.83 8.95 3.51
C GLN A 56 -17.84 10.38 4.10
N ASN A 57 -18.69 11.27 3.59
CA ASN A 57 -18.73 12.71 3.94
C ASN A 57 -17.36 13.41 3.77
N LEU A 58 -16.69 13.15 2.66
CA LEU A 58 -15.43 13.78 2.28
C LEU A 58 -15.67 14.97 1.35
N ASN A 59 -14.94 16.07 1.57
CA ASN A 59 -15.03 17.27 0.72
C ASN A 59 -14.52 17.04 -0.71
N GLN A 60 -13.61 16.08 -0.91
CA GLN A 60 -13.00 15.77 -2.19
C GLN A 60 -12.82 14.25 -2.32
N PRO A 61 -13.02 13.67 -3.51
CA PRO A 61 -12.85 12.24 -3.71
C PRO A 61 -11.40 11.84 -3.52
N VAL A 62 -11.15 10.76 -2.77
CA VAL A 62 -9.80 10.19 -2.59
C VAL A 62 -9.42 9.24 -3.71
N THR A 63 -10.39 8.87 -4.55
CA THR A 63 -10.22 8.02 -5.74
C THR A 63 -10.69 8.81 -6.96
N SER A 64 -9.80 8.95 -7.95
CA SER A 64 -10.06 9.59 -9.24
C SER A 64 -9.06 9.07 -10.26
N THR A 65 -9.36 9.28 -11.53
CA THR A 65 -8.46 8.98 -12.67
C THR A 65 -7.08 9.60 -12.46
N SER A 66 -7.04 10.90 -12.20
CA SER A 66 -5.81 11.65 -11.97
C SER A 66 -4.99 11.10 -10.80
N LYS A 67 -5.65 10.68 -9.70
CA LYS A 67 -4.97 10.12 -8.53
C LYS A 67 -4.47 8.70 -8.75
N LEU A 68 -5.05 7.96 -9.69
CA LEU A 68 -4.65 6.59 -10.00
C LEU A 68 -3.44 6.55 -10.95
N GLN A 69 -3.43 7.41 -11.98
CA GLN A 69 -2.39 7.42 -13.03
C GLN A 69 -0.97 7.64 -12.49
N ASP A 70 -0.81 8.45 -11.44
CA ASP A 70 0.49 8.78 -10.85
C ASP A 70 0.90 7.82 -9.71
N THR A 71 0.25 6.66 -9.59
CA THR A 71 0.45 5.74 -8.46
C THR A 71 0.53 4.28 -8.90
N ASP A 72 1.07 3.43 -8.02
CA ASP A 72 1.01 1.98 -8.14
C ASP A 72 -0.27 1.39 -7.51
N HIS A 73 -1.33 2.20 -7.39
CA HIS A 73 -2.59 1.73 -6.80
C HIS A 73 -3.34 0.84 -7.78
N ILE A 74 -4.13 -0.05 -7.20
CA ILE A 74 -4.95 -1.01 -7.92
C ILE A 74 -6.39 -0.75 -7.48
N VAL A 75 -7.30 -0.73 -8.44
CA VAL A 75 -8.74 -0.66 -8.20
C VAL A 75 -9.38 -1.96 -8.69
N TYR A 76 -9.97 -2.69 -7.75
CA TYR A 76 -10.84 -3.83 -8.02
C TYR A 76 -12.26 -3.31 -8.19
N LEU A 77 -12.87 -3.55 -9.34
CA LEU A 77 -14.20 -3.06 -9.72
C LEU A 77 -15.17 -4.23 -9.83
N LEU A 78 -16.33 -4.11 -9.20
CA LEU A 78 -17.40 -5.11 -9.23
C LEU A 78 -18.51 -4.67 -10.19
N VAL A 79 -18.87 -5.55 -11.12
CA VAL A 79 -19.82 -5.28 -12.21
C VAL A 79 -20.96 -6.29 -12.18
N ASP A 80 -22.19 -5.81 -12.25
CA ASP A 80 -23.38 -6.60 -12.53
C ASP A 80 -23.68 -6.53 -14.02
N SER A 81 -23.41 -7.61 -14.75
CA SER A 81 -23.59 -7.66 -16.20
C SER A 81 -25.06 -7.60 -16.64
N SER A 82 -25.98 -8.00 -15.77
CA SER A 82 -27.43 -7.95 -16.03
C SER A 82 -28.03 -6.56 -15.79
N GLY A 83 -27.29 -5.70 -15.09
CA GLY A 83 -27.68 -4.33 -14.75
C GLY A 83 -27.92 -3.44 -15.97
N ASN A 84 -28.59 -2.30 -15.75
CA ASN A 84 -28.84 -1.28 -16.76
C ASN A 84 -29.42 -1.84 -18.08
N ARG A 85 -30.47 -2.67 -17.98
CA ARG A 85 -31.11 -3.34 -19.14
C ARG A 85 -30.14 -4.17 -19.98
N GLY A 86 -29.16 -4.82 -19.33
CA GLY A 86 -28.14 -5.65 -19.97
C GLY A 86 -26.90 -4.90 -20.47
N LEU A 87 -26.80 -3.58 -20.23
CA LEU A 87 -25.59 -2.80 -20.54
C LEU A 87 -24.53 -2.86 -19.44
N GLY A 88 -24.85 -3.48 -18.31
CA GLY A 88 -23.96 -3.58 -17.15
C GLY A 88 -24.07 -2.38 -16.20
N SER A 89 -23.93 -2.66 -14.91
CA SER A 89 -23.96 -1.68 -13.82
C SER A 89 -22.74 -1.88 -12.91
N ILE A 90 -22.12 -0.78 -12.48
CA ILE A 90 -21.05 -0.85 -11.48
C ILE A 90 -21.66 -0.95 -10.07
N LEU A 91 -21.26 -1.96 -9.31
CA LEU A 91 -21.77 -2.24 -7.98
C LEU A 91 -20.94 -1.62 -6.85
N GLY A 92 -19.63 -1.50 -7.06
CA GLY A 92 -18.69 -1.04 -6.04
C GLY A 92 -17.25 -1.19 -6.50
N PHE A 93 -16.32 -0.70 -5.67
CA PHE A 93 -14.89 -0.87 -5.89
C PHE A 93 -14.12 -0.97 -4.58
N LEU A 94 -12.92 -1.54 -4.67
CA LEU A 94 -11.92 -1.58 -3.61
C LEU A 94 -10.57 -1.09 -4.17
N LYS A 95 -10.01 -0.04 -3.58
CA LYS A 95 -8.71 0.51 -3.95
C LYS A 95 -7.64 0.09 -2.95
N THR A 96 -6.57 -0.50 -3.44
CA THR A 96 -5.39 -0.88 -2.64
C THR A 96 -4.12 -0.25 -3.21
N GLY A 97 -3.07 -0.16 -2.40
CA GLY A 97 -1.77 0.34 -2.85
C GLY A 97 -0.69 0.15 -1.80
N TRP A 98 0.58 0.21 -2.23
CA TRP A 98 1.70 0.16 -1.29
C TRP A 98 1.97 1.54 -0.71
N LYS A 99 2.23 1.61 0.60
CA LYS A 99 2.61 2.86 1.28
C LYS A 99 3.80 2.65 2.18
N ASN A 100 4.69 3.63 2.20
CA ASN A 100 5.73 3.74 3.21
C ASN A 100 5.14 4.44 4.43
N LEU A 101 4.90 3.67 5.50
CA LEU A 101 4.27 4.14 6.72
C LEU A 101 5.25 4.08 7.89
N PHE A 102 5.05 5.00 8.83
CA PHE A 102 5.65 4.94 10.16
C PHE A 102 4.56 4.47 11.11
N LEU A 103 4.73 3.28 11.68
CA LEU A 103 3.73 2.60 12.49
C LEU A 103 4.29 2.24 13.86
N PHE A 104 3.43 2.26 14.87
CA PHE A 104 3.72 1.80 16.22
C PHE A 104 3.16 0.39 16.42
N ASP A 105 3.93 -0.48 17.06
CA ASP A 105 3.46 -1.78 17.51
C ASP A 105 2.76 -1.72 18.88
N GLU A 106 2.34 -2.88 19.40
CA GLU A 106 1.66 -2.98 20.70
C GLU A 106 2.55 -2.57 21.88
N ALA A 107 3.88 -2.63 21.74
CA ALA A 107 4.84 -2.20 22.75
C ALA A 107 5.16 -0.68 22.64
N GLY A 108 4.61 0.00 21.63
CA GLY A 108 4.89 1.41 21.36
C GLY A 108 6.22 1.65 20.66
N LEU A 109 6.87 0.60 20.13
CA LEU A 109 8.07 0.73 19.31
C LEU A 109 7.68 1.16 17.89
N TYR A 110 8.49 2.05 17.30
CA TYR A 110 8.23 2.60 15.99
C TYR A 110 8.92 1.78 14.89
N HIS A 111 8.21 1.61 13.77
CA HIS A 111 8.68 0.86 12.60
C HIS A 111 8.40 1.64 11.32
N LYS A 112 9.40 1.75 10.43
CA LYS A 112 9.22 2.28 9.08
C LYS A 112 9.03 1.11 8.12
N LEU A 113 7.83 0.94 7.58
CA LEU A 113 7.44 -0.22 6.77
C LEU A 113 6.86 0.20 5.43
N ARG A 114 7.22 -0.51 4.36
CA ARG A 114 6.45 -0.49 3.11
C ARG A 114 5.41 -1.60 3.19
N THR A 115 4.13 -1.25 3.37
CA THR A 115 3.04 -2.21 3.57
C THR A 115 1.93 -2.02 2.57
N LYS A 116 1.19 -3.10 2.29
CA LYS A 116 -0.01 -3.06 1.47
C LYS A 116 -1.15 -2.44 2.27
N CYS A 117 -1.84 -1.49 1.64
CA CYS A 117 -2.89 -0.71 2.27
C CYS A 117 -4.22 -0.81 1.53
N VAL A 118 -5.31 -0.79 2.29
CA VAL A 118 -6.64 -0.45 1.78
C VAL A 118 -6.83 1.06 1.86
N LEU A 119 -7.10 1.69 0.73
CA LEU A 119 -7.07 3.16 0.57
C LEU A 119 -8.44 3.77 0.29
N ASP A 120 -9.37 2.99 -0.26
CA ASP A 120 -10.77 3.38 -0.44
C ASP A 120 -11.60 2.11 -0.67
N PHE A 121 -12.82 2.07 -0.14
CA PHE A 121 -13.67 0.89 -0.27
C PHE A 121 -15.13 1.29 -0.24
N TYR A 122 -15.85 0.99 -1.33
CA TYR A 122 -17.20 1.46 -1.53
C TYR A 122 -18.05 0.43 -2.25
N VAL A 123 -19.28 0.26 -1.76
CA VAL A 123 -20.36 -0.46 -2.43
C VAL A 123 -21.54 0.48 -2.50
N HIS A 124 -22.16 0.57 -3.68
CA HIS A 124 -23.30 1.44 -3.93
C HIS A 124 -24.38 1.24 -2.86
N GLU A 125 -24.99 2.32 -2.38
CA GLU A 125 -25.83 2.34 -1.19
C GLU A 125 -26.98 1.33 -1.28
N SER A 126 -27.64 1.26 -2.44
CA SER A 126 -28.75 0.33 -2.70
C SER A 126 -28.35 -1.15 -2.73
N LYS A 127 -27.05 -1.45 -2.71
CA LYS A 127 -26.49 -2.80 -2.78
C LYS A 127 -25.65 -3.16 -1.54
N GLN A 128 -25.60 -2.28 -0.54
CA GLN A 128 -24.90 -2.56 0.72
C GLN A 128 -25.59 -3.72 1.47
N ARG A 129 -24.79 -4.44 2.27
CA ARG A 129 -25.24 -5.60 3.09
C ARG A 129 -25.72 -6.83 2.30
N MET A 130 -25.53 -6.86 0.97
CA MET A 130 -25.83 -8.01 0.11
C MET A 130 -24.62 -8.96 -0.10
N GLY A 131 -23.55 -8.83 0.69
CA GLY A 131 -22.36 -9.67 0.56
C GLY A 131 -21.32 -9.20 -0.47
N LEU A 132 -21.65 -8.23 -1.32
CA LEU A 132 -20.77 -7.72 -2.38
C LEU A 132 -19.42 -7.19 -1.89
N GLY A 133 -19.40 -6.54 -0.72
CA GLY A 133 -18.15 -6.10 -0.11
C GLY A 133 -17.23 -7.28 0.26
N LYS A 134 -17.80 -8.40 0.70
CA LYS A 134 -17.03 -9.61 0.99
C LYS A 134 -16.44 -10.20 -0.29
N ILE A 135 -17.21 -10.22 -1.38
CA ILE A 135 -16.75 -10.69 -2.70
C ILE A 135 -15.53 -9.87 -3.15
N LEU A 136 -15.64 -8.53 -3.14
CA LEU A 136 -14.52 -7.64 -3.49
C LEU A 136 -13.28 -7.85 -2.62
N TYR A 137 -13.47 -7.87 -1.30
CA TYR A 137 -12.35 -7.97 -0.37
C TYR A 137 -11.68 -9.35 -0.43
N GLN A 138 -12.46 -10.42 -0.51
CA GLN A 138 -11.96 -11.78 -0.62
C GLN A 138 -11.13 -11.97 -1.90
N HIS A 139 -11.63 -11.48 -3.03
CA HIS A 139 -10.91 -11.55 -4.29
C HIS A 139 -9.56 -10.83 -4.23
N MET A 140 -9.53 -9.64 -3.63
CA MET A 140 -8.27 -8.90 -3.42
C MET A 140 -7.29 -9.67 -2.55
N LEU A 141 -7.74 -10.29 -1.45
CA LEU A 141 -6.87 -11.10 -0.59
C LEU A 141 -6.29 -12.31 -1.34
N GLU A 142 -7.11 -12.99 -2.14
CA GLU A 142 -6.69 -14.18 -2.89
C GLU A 142 -5.71 -13.83 -4.00
N GLU A 143 -5.99 -12.80 -4.79
CA GLU A 143 -5.13 -12.37 -5.90
C GLU A 143 -3.79 -11.80 -5.40
N GLU A 144 -3.82 -11.06 -4.29
CA GLU A 144 -2.60 -10.46 -3.73
C GLU A 144 -1.88 -11.38 -2.71
N HIS A 145 -2.43 -12.56 -2.43
CA HIS A 145 -1.92 -13.52 -1.44
C HIS A 145 -1.72 -12.91 -0.04
N LEU A 146 -2.74 -12.17 0.43
CA LEU A 146 -2.68 -11.41 1.68
C LEU A 146 -3.52 -12.04 2.78
N GLN A 147 -3.06 -11.82 4.02
CA GLN A 147 -3.87 -12.03 5.22
C GLN A 147 -4.53 -10.71 5.63
N PRO A 148 -5.81 -10.73 6.07
CA PRO A 148 -6.54 -9.52 6.48
C PRO A 148 -5.82 -8.68 7.56
N GLU A 149 -5.18 -9.33 8.53
CA GLU A 149 -4.49 -8.69 9.66
C GLU A 149 -3.20 -7.98 9.22
N LYS A 150 -2.67 -8.30 8.03
CA LYS A 150 -1.43 -7.74 7.47
C LYS A 150 -1.65 -6.48 6.63
N LEU A 151 -2.90 -6.03 6.50
CA LEU A 151 -3.26 -4.83 5.76
C LEU A 151 -3.32 -3.62 6.70
N ALA A 152 -2.68 -2.52 6.29
CA ALA A 152 -2.93 -1.22 6.90
C ALA A 152 -4.14 -0.55 6.22
N ILE A 153 -4.97 0.16 6.99
CA ILE A 153 -6.21 0.73 6.47
C ILE A 153 -6.22 2.24 6.69
N ASP A 154 -6.35 3.03 5.62
CA ASP A 154 -6.45 4.49 5.71
C ASP A 154 -7.86 4.89 6.18
N ARG A 155 -7.98 5.47 7.38
CA ARG A 155 -9.22 6.01 7.96
C ARG A 155 -10.45 5.09 7.79
N PRO A 156 -10.43 3.85 8.32
CA PRO A 156 -11.57 2.96 8.18
C PRO A 156 -12.84 3.56 8.79
N SER A 157 -13.97 3.41 8.09
CA SER A 157 -15.28 3.72 8.65
C SER A 157 -15.69 2.67 9.69
N ASN A 158 -16.61 3.03 10.61
CA ASN A 158 -17.18 2.08 11.55
C ASN A 158 -17.84 0.88 10.86
N LYS A 159 -18.48 1.09 9.69
CA LYS A 159 -19.04 0.01 8.87
C LYS A 159 -17.94 -0.96 8.42
N PHE A 160 -16.78 -0.44 8.03
CA PHE A 160 -15.67 -1.26 7.56
C PHE A 160 -14.98 -2.02 8.70
N LEU A 161 -14.80 -1.41 9.87
CA LEU A 161 -14.28 -2.09 11.06
C LEU A 161 -15.19 -3.28 11.46
N GLN A 162 -16.51 -3.07 11.51
CA GLN A 162 -17.47 -4.15 11.79
C GLN A 162 -17.45 -5.24 10.71
N PHE A 163 -17.26 -4.86 9.44
CA PHE A 163 -17.13 -5.80 8.34
C PHE A 163 -15.91 -6.70 8.51
N LEU A 164 -14.75 -6.14 8.86
CA LEU A 164 -13.51 -6.89 9.08
C LEU A 164 -13.64 -7.84 10.25
N GLN A 165 -14.18 -7.37 11.37
CA GLN A 165 -14.42 -8.20 12.55
C GLN A 165 -15.38 -9.36 12.24
N LYS A 166 -16.50 -9.08 11.55
CA LYS A 166 -17.53 -10.10 11.24
C LYS A 166 -17.01 -11.18 10.28
N HIS A 167 -16.30 -10.79 9.24
CA HIS A 167 -15.98 -11.69 8.13
C HIS A 167 -14.59 -12.32 8.21
N TYR A 168 -13.66 -11.65 8.89
CA TYR A 168 -12.26 -12.07 8.95
C TYR A 168 -11.76 -12.23 10.38
N GLY A 169 -12.58 -11.94 11.40
CA GLY A 169 -12.16 -12.05 12.79
C GLY A 169 -11.09 -11.02 13.19
N VAL A 170 -10.81 -10.04 12.34
CA VAL A 170 -9.79 -9.01 12.58
C VAL A 170 -10.27 -8.08 13.69
N HIS A 171 -9.49 -7.99 14.77
CA HIS A 171 -9.80 -7.20 15.96
C HIS A 171 -8.50 -6.71 16.63
N GLY A 172 -8.64 -5.95 17.72
CA GLY A 172 -7.49 -5.41 18.46
C GLY A 172 -6.78 -4.31 17.68
N ILE A 173 -7.43 -3.17 17.50
CA ILE A 173 -6.83 -2.01 16.83
C ILE A 173 -5.59 -1.54 17.60
N ILE A 174 -4.47 -1.38 16.90
CA ILE A 174 -3.25 -0.77 17.44
C ILE A 174 -3.26 0.71 17.05
N THR A 175 -3.43 1.58 18.04
CA THR A 175 -3.51 3.03 17.84
C THR A 175 -2.26 3.56 17.16
N GLN A 176 -2.45 4.35 16.10
CA GLN A 176 -1.38 5.01 15.36
C GLN A 176 -1.48 6.53 15.54
N ASN A 177 -0.36 7.23 15.47
CA ASN A 177 -0.35 8.71 15.43
C ASN A 177 -0.72 9.26 14.04
N ASN A 178 -0.62 8.42 13.01
CA ASN A 178 -1.10 8.74 11.66
C ASN A 178 -2.59 8.38 11.55
N LYS A 179 -3.15 8.48 10.34
CA LYS A 179 -4.57 8.22 10.08
C LYS A 179 -4.86 6.78 9.66
N PHE A 180 -3.85 5.92 9.69
CA PHE A 180 -3.98 4.50 9.38
C PHE A 180 -4.34 3.72 10.63
N VAL A 181 -5.03 2.61 10.41
CA VAL A 181 -5.34 1.61 11.42
C VAL A 181 -4.66 0.31 11.02
N VAL A 182 -4.00 -0.32 11.97
CA VAL A 182 -3.49 -1.69 11.89
C VAL A 182 -4.05 -2.48 13.07
N PHE A 183 -4.01 -3.80 12.97
CA PHE A 183 -4.63 -4.69 13.96
C PHE A 183 -3.60 -5.57 14.64
N LYS A 184 -4.01 -6.20 15.74
CA LYS A 184 -3.25 -7.25 16.38
C LYS A 184 -2.88 -8.32 15.34
N GLY A 185 -1.65 -8.79 15.42
CA GLY A 185 -1.10 -9.70 14.43
C GLY A 185 -0.50 -9.02 13.21
N PHE A 186 -0.68 -7.72 12.99
CA PHE A 186 -0.04 -7.01 11.87
C PHE A 186 1.49 -7.15 11.91
N PHE A 187 2.07 -7.03 13.12
CA PHE A 187 3.51 -7.09 13.34
C PHE A 187 4.08 -8.50 13.51
N ASP A 188 3.23 -9.54 13.57
CA ASP A 188 3.69 -10.92 13.70
C ASP A 188 4.48 -11.33 12.45
N ASN A 189 5.62 -11.98 12.61
CA ASN A 189 6.45 -12.44 11.49
C ASN A 189 6.76 -11.31 10.48
N VAL A 190 6.92 -10.06 10.94
CA VAL A 190 7.34 -8.98 10.05
C VAL A 190 8.78 -9.20 9.65
N PHE A 191 8.98 -9.45 8.36
CA PHE A 191 10.30 -9.59 7.77
C PHE A 191 10.89 -8.20 7.53
N LEU A 192 11.92 -7.84 8.31
CA LEU A 192 12.73 -6.66 8.03
C LEU A 192 14.06 -7.11 7.43
N ASN A 193 14.41 -6.59 6.26
CA ASN A 193 15.75 -6.71 5.67
C ASN A 193 16.26 -8.17 5.52
N GLY A 194 15.38 -9.12 5.18
CA GLY A 194 15.75 -10.54 5.04
C GLY A 194 15.84 -11.32 6.36
N TYR A 195 15.42 -10.73 7.48
CA TYR A 195 15.32 -11.39 8.78
C TYR A 195 13.87 -11.58 9.15
N CYS A 196 13.52 -12.78 9.61
CA CYS A 196 12.24 -12.99 10.27
C CYS A 196 12.35 -12.46 11.69
N ILE A 197 11.62 -11.39 11.99
CA ILE A 197 11.51 -10.91 13.36
C ILE A 197 10.35 -11.67 13.98
N PHE A 198 10.72 -12.65 14.81
CA PHE A 198 9.77 -13.35 15.66
C PHE A 198 9.65 -12.58 16.98
N PHE A 199 8.45 -12.10 17.29
CA PHE A 199 8.14 -11.44 18.56
C PHE A 199 7.73 -12.45 19.66
N PHE A 200 8.09 -13.73 19.50
CA PHE A 200 7.90 -14.76 20.53
C PHE A 200 9.13 -14.89 21.45
N SER A 201 8.92 -15.41 22.65
CA SER A 201 10.02 -15.78 23.57
C SER A 201 10.98 -16.77 22.91
N THR A 202 12.30 -16.53 23.02
CA THR A 202 13.39 -17.35 22.42
C THR A 202 13.27 -18.84 22.71
N LYS A 203 12.79 -19.17 23.91
CA LYS A 203 12.61 -20.55 24.36
C LYS A 203 11.60 -21.32 23.50
N MET A 204 10.50 -20.66 23.12
CA MET A 204 9.44 -21.28 22.32
C MET A 204 9.88 -21.57 20.88
N PHE A 205 10.83 -20.79 20.34
CA PHE A 205 11.32 -20.97 18.98
C PHE A 205 12.29 -22.15 18.87
N ILE A 206 13.19 -22.31 19.85
CA ILE A 206 14.14 -23.43 19.89
C ILE A 206 13.38 -24.76 20.03
N ASP A 207 12.38 -24.80 20.91
CA ASP A 207 11.59 -25.99 21.19
C ASP A 207 10.72 -26.41 19.98
N LEU A 208 10.22 -25.45 19.18
CA LEU A 208 9.32 -25.73 18.06
C LEU A 208 10.04 -26.08 16.75
N PHE A 209 11.24 -25.53 16.53
CA PHE A 209 11.94 -25.65 15.25
C PHE A 209 13.30 -26.37 15.31
N GLY A 210 13.79 -26.75 16.50
CA GLY A 210 14.95 -27.64 16.65
C GLY A 210 16.28 -27.11 16.10
N PHE A 211 16.45 -25.79 16.00
CA PHE A 211 17.69 -25.19 15.47
C PHE A 211 18.85 -25.26 16.47
N SER A 212 20.05 -25.63 15.98
CA SER A 212 21.32 -25.56 16.74
C SER A 212 21.66 -24.10 17.11
N PRO A 213 22.25 -23.83 18.30
CA PRO A 213 22.60 -22.47 18.75
C PRO A 213 23.52 -21.70 17.80
N ASP A 214 24.23 -22.39 16.91
CA ASP A 214 25.25 -21.81 16.02
C ASP A 214 24.68 -20.89 14.92
N TYR A 215 23.36 -20.94 14.67
CA TYR A 215 22.66 -20.03 13.75
C TYR A 215 21.96 -18.85 14.45
N LEU A 216 21.97 -18.78 15.79
CA LEU A 216 21.45 -17.65 16.55
C LEU A 216 22.53 -16.56 16.66
N ARG A 217 22.39 -15.47 15.91
CA ARG A 217 23.04 -14.20 16.26
C ARG A 217 22.05 -13.33 17.02
N ILE A 218 22.16 -13.35 18.35
CA ILE A 218 21.39 -12.48 19.24
C ILE A 218 21.99 -11.07 19.15
N SER A 219 21.34 -10.16 18.40
CA SER A 219 21.60 -8.73 18.47
C SER A 219 20.57 -8.07 19.39
N THR A 220 21.00 -7.69 20.58
CA THR A 220 20.22 -6.86 21.49
C THR A 220 20.43 -5.39 21.13
N ASP A 221 19.60 -4.83 20.27
CA ASP A 221 19.54 -3.37 20.14
C ASP A 221 18.66 -2.77 21.26
N PHE A 222 19.07 -1.58 21.67
CA PHE A 222 18.81 -0.90 22.94
C PHE A 222 17.31 -0.58 23.21
N SER A 223 16.47 -1.59 23.44
CA SER A 223 15.19 -1.45 24.17
C SER A 223 14.58 -2.78 24.66
N GLY A 224 15.33 -3.89 24.66
CA GLY A 224 14.94 -5.14 25.33
C GLY A 224 13.89 -5.99 24.59
N PHE A 225 14.16 -7.30 24.52
CA PHE A 225 13.28 -8.39 24.06
C PHE A 225 12.90 -8.45 22.56
N SER A 226 13.88 -8.35 21.66
CA SER A 226 13.71 -8.91 20.31
C SER A 226 14.87 -9.88 20.00
N THR A 227 14.55 -11.03 19.40
CA THR A 227 15.57 -12.00 18.98
C THR A 227 15.54 -12.10 17.47
N GLN A 228 16.62 -11.66 16.85
CA GLN A 228 16.78 -11.73 15.39
C GLN A 228 17.37 -13.10 15.04
N LEU A 229 16.67 -13.87 14.20
CA LEU A 229 17.16 -15.16 13.71
C LEU A 229 17.54 -15.05 12.24
N ARG A 230 18.75 -15.54 11.91
CA ARG A 230 19.28 -15.57 10.54
C ARG A 230 19.22 -17.01 10.04
N LEU A 231 18.21 -17.33 9.23
CA LEU A 231 18.09 -18.64 8.58
C LEU A 231 18.78 -18.63 7.19
N PRO A 232 19.52 -19.69 6.81
CA PRO A 232 19.99 -19.87 5.44
C PRO A 232 18.82 -19.94 4.44
N GLU A 233 18.98 -19.34 3.24
CA GLU A 233 17.93 -19.25 2.20
C GLU A 233 17.27 -20.61 1.84
N ILE A 234 18.01 -21.70 1.92
CA ILE A 234 17.54 -23.04 1.56
C ILE A 234 16.53 -23.57 2.60
N LEU A 235 16.82 -23.36 3.89
CA LEU A 235 15.90 -23.70 4.99
C LEU A 235 14.69 -22.76 4.97
N PHE A 236 14.92 -21.49 4.65
CA PHE A 236 13.87 -20.48 4.50
C PHE A 236 12.80 -20.87 3.46
N ARG A 237 13.22 -21.27 2.25
CA ARG A 237 12.30 -21.74 1.20
C ARG A 237 11.51 -22.99 1.59
N SER A 238 12.12 -23.86 2.41
CA SER A 238 11.52 -25.10 2.86
C SER A 238 10.42 -24.88 3.90
N PHE A 239 10.53 -23.86 4.75
CA PHE A 239 9.58 -23.63 5.85
C PHE A 239 8.54 -22.53 5.56
N PHE A 240 8.90 -21.48 4.81
CA PHE A 240 8.07 -20.26 4.69
C PHE A 240 7.69 -19.87 3.24
N GLY A 241 8.10 -20.67 2.24
CA GLY A 241 7.77 -20.41 0.85
C GLY A 241 8.53 -19.23 0.23
N LYS A 242 8.29 -18.97 -1.07
CA LYS A 242 9.14 -18.09 -1.92
C LYS A 242 9.00 -16.57 -1.67
N HIS A 243 8.35 -16.11 -0.61
CA HIS A 243 7.95 -14.70 -0.43
C HIS A 243 8.82 -13.93 0.59
N ALA A 244 10.14 -13.87 0.38
CA ALA A 244 11.00 -12.88 1.04
C ALA A 244 11.30 -11.73 0.08
N ILE A 245 10.93 -10.51 0.47
CA ILE A 245 11.39 -9.27 -0.18
C ILE A 245 12.43 -8.62 0.75
N SER A 246 13.66 -8.49 0.27
CA SER A 246 14.78 -7.86 0.98
C SER A 246 14.79 -6.35 0.80
N TYR A 247 15.11 -5.59 1.85
CA TYR A 247 15.43 -4.16 1.77
C TYR A 247 16.77 -3.87 2.48
N PRO A 248 17.57 -2.90 2.02
CA PRO A 248 18.84 -2.54 2.67
C PRO A 248 18.63 -1.59 3.85
N ALA A 249 19.43 -1.74 4.90
CA ALA A 249 19.43 -0.88 6.08
C ALA A 249 20.45 0.26 5.95
N THR A 250 20.06 1.48 6.33
CA THR A 250 20.99 2.59 6.62
C THR A 250 20.98 2.85 8.12
N SER A 251 22.12 2.66 8.79
CA SER A 251 22.28 2.97 10.21
C SER A 251 22.56 4.46 10.42
N ARG A 252 21.93 5.10 11.40
CA ARG A 252 22.53 6.28 12.03
C ARG A 252 22.19 6.43 13.52
N SER A 253 23.22 6.90 14.23
CA SER A 253 23.41 6.95 15.68
C SER A 253 22.50 7.93 16.41
N SER A 254 22.22 7.57 17.66
CA SER A 254 21.50 8.28 18.73
C SER A 254 21.96 9.73 18.94
N TYR A 255 21.07 10.73 18.79
CA TYR A 255 21.15 12.02 19.49
C TYR A 255 19.77 12.68 19.72
N GLY A 256 19.53 13.04 20.99
CA GLY A 256 18.64 14.03 21.65
C GLY A 256 17.44 14.74 20.97
N ARG A 257 16.39 14.97 21.78
CA ARG A 257 15.06 15.53 21.46
C ARG A 257 14.99 16.99 20.92
N TYR A 258 16.11 17.70 20.73
CA TYR A 258 16.10 19.05 20.12
C TYR A 258 17.37 19.38 19.28
N ALA A 259 18.03 18.39 18.67
CA ALA A 259 19.18 18.63 17.79
C ALA A 259 18.83 18.34 16.33
N ALA A 260 18.36 19.35 15.59
CA ALA A 260 18.35 19.29 14.13
C ALA A 260 19.76 19.61 13.61
N ALA A 261 20.40 18.68 12.91
CA ALA A 261 21.59 18.99 12.13
C ALA A 261 21.20 19.94 10.99
N LYS A 262 21.79 21.14 10.94
CA LYS A 262 21.70 22.01 9.77
C LYS A 262 22.39 21.30 8.59
N PRO A 263 21.81 21.28 7.39
CA PRO A 263 22.52 20.79 6.21
C PRO A 263 23.74 21.66 5.98
N THR A 264 24.90 21.05 5.72
CA THR A 264 26.08 21.74 5.18
C THR A 264 25.82 22.02 3.70
N CYS A 265 24.95 22.98 3.43
CA CYS A 265 24.75 23.52 2.08
C CYS A 265 25.04 25.02 2.15
N SER A 266 26.27 25.39 1.82
CA SER A 266 26.56 26.75 1.38
C SER A 266 25.86 26.94 0.03
N VAL A 267 25.15 28.05 -0.12
CA VAL A 267 24.46 28.49 -1.36
C VAL A 267 25.45 28.61 -2.55
N ALA A 268 26.76 28.55 -2.31
CA ALA A 268 27.81 28.68 -3.31
C ALA A 268 27.96 27.49 -4.30
N ASN A 269 27.29 26.35 -4.10
CA ASN A 269 27.47 25.17 -4.97
C ASN A 269 26.32 24.93 -5.98
N ILE A 270 25.45 25.92 -6.20
CA ILE A 270 24.30 25.78 -7.13
C ILE A 270 24.50 26.53 -8.46
N ILE A 271 25.62 27.25 -8.63
CA ILE A 271 25.92 27.91 -9.90
C ILE A 271 27.37 27.58 -10.23
N HIS A 272 27.59 26.63 -11.13
CA HIS A 272 28.72 26.48 -12.07
C HIS A 272 28.91 25.00 -12.42
N ASP A 273 28.15 24.54 -13.43
CA ASP A 273 28.61 23.51 -14.35
C ASP A 273 28.10 23.89 -15.74
N VAL A 274 28.84 24.80 -16.40
CA VAL A 274 28.74 25.03 -17.84
C VAL A 274 30.16 24.91 -18.42
N PRO A 275 30.43 23.97 -19.32
CA PRO A 275 31.73 23.85 -19.96
C PRO A 275 31.78 24.75 -21.19
N THR A 276 32.67 25.74 -21.22
CA THR A 276 33.05 26.39 -22.48
C THR A 276 34.47 26.94 -22.44
N LEU A 277 35.20 26.59 -23.50
CA LEU A 277 36.52 27.07 -23.86
C LEU A 277 36.63 28.60 -23.92
N GLY A 278 37.84 29.11 -23.65
CA GLY A 278 38.34 30.33 -24.31
C GLY A 278 38.66 31.52 -23.40
N LEU A 279 39.95 31.67 -23.10
CA LEU A 279 40.76 32.89 -23.28
C LEU A 279 40.32 34.27 -22.71
N ILE A 280 41.24 34.81 -21.89
CA ILE A 280 41.80 36.19 -21.89
C ILE A 280 41.25 37.24 -20.89
N ASN A 281 42.16 37.58 -19.96
CA ASN A 281 42.52 38.86 -19.30
C ASN A 281 41.48 39.71 -18.55
N GLU A 282 41.75 39.88 -17.25
CA GLU A 282 41.29 41.00 -16.42
C GLU A 282 41.81 42.36 -16.92
N PRO A 283 41.05 43.43 -16.62
CA PRO A 283 41.69 44.62 -16.06
C PRO A 283 41.03 45.12 -14.77
N THR A 284 41.91 45.42 -13.83
CA THR A 284 41.74 46.25 -12.62
C THR A 284 41.02 47.57 -12.85
N GLY A 285 40.17 48.00 -11.90
CA GLY A 285 39.65 49.37 -11.90
C GLY A 285 38.77 49.71 -10.69
N SER A 286 39.09 50.81 -10.03
CA SER A 286 38.68 51.24 -8.68
C SER A 286 37.60 52.33 -8.64
N LYS A 287 37.06 52.56 -7.43
CA LYS A 287 36.44 53.80 -6.86
C LYS A 287 35.00 54.14 -7.24
N ASN A 288 34.12 54.21 -6.23
CA ASN A 288 33.94 55.40 -5.37
C ASN A 288 33.56 54.99 -3.96
#